data_AF-A0A7V1MPT6-F1
#
_entry.id   AF-A0A7V1MPT6-F1
#
_cell.length_a   1.000
_cell.length_b   1.000
_cell.length_c   1.000
_cell.angle_alpha   90.00
_cell.angle_beta   90.00
_cell.angle_gamma   90.00
#
_symmetry.space_group_name_H-M   'P 1'
#
loop_
_entity.id
_entity.type
_entity.pdbx_description
1 polymer ?
#
loop_
_entity_poly.entity_id
_entity_poly.type
_entity_poly.pdbx_seq_one_letter_code
_entity_poly.pdbx_strand_id
1 'polypeptide(L)'
;MVNKNKQLLLLLSLILLNSKTNTVFNNDFKLGLENISDKNLVKLRSQRIGLVTNQSGKDQQGRRNIDILRKHKLNITYIFAPEHGFKGTVGSEKNIRDSIDPTTNIPII
;
A
#
# COMPACT_ATOMS: atom_id res chain seq x y z
N MET A 1 -18.84 -48.31 14.06
CA MET A 1 -19.50 -47.88 12.80
C MET A 1 -19.64 -46.36 12.82
N VAL A 2 -18.85 -45.63 12.04
CA VAL A 2 -19.01 -44.17 11.92
C VAL A 2 -20.27 -43.89 11.11
N ASN A 3 -21.13 -42.99 11.61
CA ASN A 3 -22.38 -42.61 10.96
C ASN A 3 -22.09 -41.99 9.57
N LYS A 4 -22.74 -42.50 8.52
CA LYS A 4 -22.57 -42.06 7.12
C LYS A 4 -22.80 -40.54 6.96
N ASN A 5 -23.68 -39.95 7.77
CA ASN A 5 -23.97 -38.52 7.78
C ASN A 5 -22.80 -37.70 8.37
N LYS A 6 -22.09 -38.26 9.37
CA LYS A 6 -20.88 -37.63 9.93
C LYS A 6 -19.72 -37.67 8.94
N GLN A 7 -19.58 -38.73 8.15
CA GLN A 7 -18.59 -38.78 7.07
C GLN A 7 -18.90 -37.77 5.97
N LEU A 8 -20.16 -37.61 5.60
CA LEU A 8 -20.57 -36.63 4.58
C LEU A 8 -20.28 -35.18 5.02
N LEU A 9 -20.55 -34.85 6.29
CA LEU A 9 -20.22 -33.54 6.85
C LEU A 9 -18.72 -33.25 6.90
N LEU A 10 -17.90 -34.27 7.20
CA LEU A 10 -16.44 -34.18 7.20
C LEU A 10 -15.85 -33.99 5.80
N LEU A 11 -16.43 -34.65 4.80
CA LEU A 11 -16.04 -34.47 3.40
C LEU A 11 -16.39 -33.07 2.88
N LEU A 12 -17.57 -32.56 3.25
CA LEU A 12 -18.02 -31.23 2.83
C LEU A 12 -17.17 -30.11 3.44
N SER A 13 -16.76 -30.24 4.72
CA SER A 13 -15.86 -29.29 5.35
C SER A 13 -14.47 -29.30 4.71
N LEU A 14 -13.95 -30.48 4.34
CA LEU A 14 -12.66 -30.60 3.67
C LEU A 14 -12.66 -29.91 2.29
N ILE A 15 -13.76 -29.99 1.54
CA ILE A 15 -13.90 -29.31 0.24
C ILE A 15 -13.93 -27.79 0.42
N LEU A 16 -14.66 -27.29 1.42
CA LEU A 16 -14.76 -25.85 1.71
C LEU A 16 -13.42 -25.25 2.16
N LEU A 17 -12.58 -26.00 2.90
CA LEU A 17 -11.24 -25.54 3.29
C LEU A 17 -10.25 -25.44 2.10
N ASN A 18 -10.49 -26.17 1.01
CA ASN A 18 -9.59 -26.22 -0.15
C ASN A 18 -10.00 -25.27 -1.28
N SER A 19 -11.14 -24.60 -1.17
CA SER A 19 -11.57 -23.58 -2.11
C SER A 19 -10.74 -22.31 -1.94
N LYS A 20 -9.53 -22.29 -2.52
CA LYS A 20 -8.81 -21.04 -2.77
C LYS A 20 -9.62 -20.25 -3.79
N THR A 21 -10.35 -19.24 -3.33
CA THR A 21 -10.92 -18.22 -4.20
C THR A 21 -9.76 -17.42 -4.80
N ASN A 22 -9.20 -17.93 -5.89
CA ASN A 22 -8.36 -17.13 -6.77
C ASN A 22 -9.29 -16.13 -7.44
N THR A 23 -9.52 -15.01 -6.77
CA THR A 23 -10.04 -13.81 -7.40
C THR A 23 -8.98 -13.38 -8.41
N VAL A 24 -9.16 -13.80 -9.66
CA VAL A 24 -8.39 -13.28 -10.79
C VAL A 24 -8.91 -11.86 -11.02
N PHE A 25 -8.46 -10.91 -10.20
CA PHE A 25 -8.45 -9.52 -10.61
C PHE A 25 -7.43 -9.46 -11.75
N ASN A 26 -7.94 -9.41 -12.98
CA ASN A 26 -7.10 -9.21 -14.14
C ASN A 26 -6.58 -7.76 -14.09
N ASN A 27 -5.44 -7.58 -13.42
CA ASN A 27 -4.78 -6.29 -13.18
C ASN A 27 -4.06 -5.80 -14.44
N ASP A 28 -4.79 -5.69 -15.55
CA ASP A 28 -4.21 -5.21 -16.83
C ASP A 28 -3.94 -3.70 -16.82
N PHE A 29 -4.35 -2.98 -15.77
CA PHE A 29 -3.97 -1.58 -15.58
C PHE A 29 -2.80 -1.46 -14.62
N LYS A 30 -2.01 -0.39 -14.76
CA LYS A 30 -0.94 -0.01 -13.82
C LYS A 30 -1.22 1.38 -13.27
N LEU A 31 -0.99 1.55 -11.97
CA LEU A 31 -1.00 2.88 -11.36
C LEU A 31 0.23 3.66 -11.82
N GLY A 32 0.17 5.00 -11.74
CA GLY A 32 1.33 5.84 -12.08
C GLY A 32 2.60 5.48 -11.29
N LEU A 33 2.42 5.08 -10.02
CA LEU A 33 3.49 4.58 -9.14
C LEU A 33 4.20 3.33 -9.68
N GLU A 34 3.48 2.48 -10.41
CA GLU A 34 3.96 1.22 -10.97
C GLU A 34 4.48 1.39 -12.40
N ASN A 35 4.37 2.60 -12.96
CA ASN A 35 4.69 2.91 -14.36
C ASN A 35 5.77 4.00 -14.50
N ILE A 36 6.67 4.10 -13.53
CA ILE A 36 7.82 5.03 -13.60
C ILE A 36 8.88 4.42 -14.50
N SER A 37 9.21 5.10 -15.62
CA SER A 37 10.25 4.62 -16.55
C SER A 37 11.65 4.64 -15.92
N ASP A 38 12.53 3.75 -16.38
CA ASP A 38 13.92 3.69 -15.91
C ASP A 38 14.67 5.00 -16.12
N LYS A 39 14.41 5.67 -17.25
CA LYS A 39 14.96 7.01 -17.54
C LYS A 39 14.56 8.03 -16.48
N ASN A 40 13.29 8.02 -16.06
CA ASN A 40 12.80 8.90 -15.00
C ASN A 40 13.40 8.52 -13.65
N LEU A 41 13.51 7.22 -13.33
CA LEU A 41 14.17 6.76 -12.10
C LEU A 41 15.61 7.25 -12.01
N VAL A 42 16.40 7.11 -13.08
CA VAL A 42 17.77 7.61 -13.13
C VAL A 42 17.82 9.12 -12.91
N LYS A 43 16.95 9.88 -13.60
CA LYS A 43 16.87 11.34 -13.43
C LYS A 43 16.49 11.76 -12.01
N LEU A 44 15.57 11.03 -11.36
CA LEU A 44 15.04 11.37 -10.04
C LEU A 44 15.99 11.00 -8.89
N ARG A 45 16.89 10.01 -9.07
CA ARG A 45 17.84 9.58 -8.04
C ARG A 45 18.80 10.68 -7.58
N SER A 46 19.13 11.65 -8.44
CA SER A 46 19.99 12.78 -8.08
C SER A 46 19.23 13.97 -7.50
N GLN A 47 17.90 13.91 -7.42
CA GLN A 47 17.06 15.02 -6.99
C GLN A 47 16.62 14.85 -5.54
N ARG A 48 16.43 15.97 -4.83
CA ARG A 48 15.71 16.00 -3.56
C ARG A 48 14.21 16.09 -3.87
N ILE A 49 13.44 15.13 -3.38
CA ILE A 49 12.03 14.99 -3.74
C ILE A 49 11.16 15.29 -2.52
N GLY A 50 10.17 16.15 -2.70
CA GLY A 50 9.03 16.28 -1.80
C GLY A 50 7.89 15.40 -2.30
N LEU A 51 7.38 14.50 -1.47
CA LEU A 51 6.30 13.59 -1.83
C LEU A 51 4.97 14.11 -1.30
N VAL A 52 4.10 14.56 -2.20
CA VAL A 52 2.71 14.89 -1.85
C VAL A 52 1.88 13.62 -1.84
N THR A 53 1.34 13.23 -0.68
CA THR A 53 0.60 11.96 -0.54
C THR A 53 -0.27 11.92 0.70
N ASN A 54 -1.19 10.96 0.75
CA ASN A 54 -2.02 10.64 1.92
C ASN A 54 -2.11 9.10 2.10
N GLN A 55 -3.04 8.64 2.93
CA GLN A 55 -3.24 7.22 3.24
C GLN A 55 -3.65 6.34 2.04
N SER A 56 -4.19 6.92 0.97
CA SER A 56 -4.55 6.19 -0.26
C SER A 56 -3.38 6.03 -1.24
N GLY A 57 -2.23 6.67 -0.97
CA GLY A 57 -1.01 6.54 -1.78
C GLY A 57 -0.37 5.16 -1.66
N LYS A 58 -0.96 4.17 -2.33
CA LYS A 58 -0.54 2.76 -2.31
C LYS A 58 -0.49 2.20 -3.73
N ASP A 59 0.29 1.15 -3.93
CA ASP A 59 0.23 0.35 -5.17
C ASP A 59 -0.93 -0.65 -5.14
N GLN A 60 -1.07 -1.46 -6.20
CA GLN A 60 -2.14 -2.46 -6.28
C GLN A 60 -2.00 -3.59 -5.25
N GLN A 61 -0.82 -3.75 -4.65
CA GLN A 61 -0.59 -4.70 -3.56
C GLN A 61 -0.81 -4.06 -2.18
N GLY A 62 -1.26 -2.80 -2.14
CA GLY A 62 -1.52 -2.07 -0.91
C GLY A 62 -0.26 -1.56 -0.20
N ARG A 63 0.92 -1.65 -0.83
CA ARG A 63 2.19 -1.15 -0.28
C ARG A 63 2.23 0.37 -0.43
N ARG A 64 2.72 1.07 0.60
CA ARG A 64 2.77 2.54 0.59
C ARG A 64 3.74 3.04 -0.49
N ASN A 65 3.37 4.11 -1.17
CA ASN A 65 4.18 4.73 -2.22
C ASN A 65 5.57 5.14 -1.71
N ILE A 66 5.68 5.66 -0.49
CA ILE A 66 6.95 6.07 0.09
C ILE A 66 7.95 4.90 0.22
N ASP A 67 7.48 3.72 0.60
CA ASP A 67 8.33 2.54 0.77
C ASP A 67 8.84 2.06 -0.60
N ILE A 68 7.97 2.08 -1.60
CA ILE A 68 8.29 1.71 -2.98
C ILE A 68 9.31 2.69 -3.57
N LEU A 69 9.06 4.00 -3.48
CA LEU A 69 9.95 5.02 -4.03
C LEU A 69 11.35 4.97 -3.37
N ARG A 70 11.42 4.71 -2.06
CA ARG A 70 12.71 4.48 -1.36
C ARG A 70 13.41 3.21 -1.83
N LYS A 71 12.68 2.13 -2.12
CA LYS A 71 13.26 0.91 -2.70
C LYS A 71 13.90 1.18 -4.06
N HIS A 72 13.38 2.14 -4.83
CA HIS A 72 14.00 2.61 -6.07
C HIS A 72 15.20 3.56 -5.88
N LYS A 73 15.63 3.79 -4.64
CA LYS A 73 16.71 4.70 -4.23
C LYS A 73 16.43 6.18 -4.52
N LEU A 74 15.16 6.57 -4.51
CA LEU A 74 14.78 7.98 -4.64
C LEU A 74 14.96 8.71 -3.30
N ASN A 75 15.53 9.91 -3.35
CA ASN A 75 15.82 10.71 -2.17
C ASN A 75 14.59 11.56 -1.78
N ILE A 76 13.66 10.93 -1.06
CA ILE A 76 12.49 11.60 -0.49
C ILE A 76 12.91 12.34 0.78
N THR A 77 12.77 13.66 0.77
CA THR A 77 13.25 14.54 1.86
C THR A 77 12.13 15.13 2.71
N TYR A 78 10.93 15.23 2.15
CA TYR A 78 9.72 15.72 2.84
C TYR A 78 8.50 14.97 2.34
N ILE A 79 7.52 14.80 3.21
CA ILE A 79 6.17 14.33 2.88
C ILE A 79 5.23 15.52 3.06
N PHE A 80 4.39 15.79 2.08
CA PHE A 80 3.34 16.80 2.18
C PHE A 80 2.00 16.09 2.27
N ALA A 81 1.33 16.20 3.42
CA ALA A 81 0.06 15.52 3.69
C ALA A 81 -1.11 16.53 3.72
N PRO A 82 -2.17 16.34 2.91
CA PRO A 82 -3.35 17.21 2.92
C PRO A 82 -4.19 17.05 4.21
N GLU A 83 -5.24 17.88 4.34
CA GLU A 83 -6.11 18.20 5.50
C GLU A 83 -6.57 17.05 6.47
N HIS A 84 -6.41 15.78 6.12
CA HIS A 84 -6.71 14.63 7.00
C HIS A 84 -5.47 13.90 7.57
N GLY A 85 -4.27 14.43 7.30
CA GLY A 85 -2.99 13.88 7.74
C GLY A 85 -2.59 12.59 7.01
N PHE A 86 -1.29 12.26 7.03
CA PHE A 86 -0.72 11.14 6.26
C PHE A 86 -1.36 9.77 6.57
N LYS A 87 -1.87 9.56 7.79
CA LYS A 87 -2.52 8.31 8.21
C LYS A 87 -4.04 8.32 8.08
N GLY A 88 -4.66 9.46 7.74
CA GLY A 88 -6.12 9.59 7.69
C GLY A 88 -6.83 9.48 9.04
N THR A 89 -6.09 9.63 10.16
CA THR A 89 -6.62 9.53 11.53
C THR A 89 -6.93 10.90 12.15
N VAL A 90 -6.67 11.99 11.41
CA VAL A 90 -6.92 13.36 11.88
C VAL A 90 -8.25 13.82 11.29
N GLY A 91 -9.21 14.15 12.16
CA GLY A 91 -10.50 14.72 11.72
C GLY A 91 -10.30 16.08 11.04
N SER A 92 -11.20 16.41 10.11
CA SER A 92 -11.20 17.58 9.20
C SER A 92 -11.06 18.97 9.85
N GLU A 93 -10.97 19.05 11.17
CA GLU A 93 -11.07 20.29 11.95
C GLU A 93 -9.89 20.50 12.91
N LYS A 94 -8.86 19.63 12.86
CA LYS A 94 -7.61 19.82 13.62
C LYS A 94 -6.49 20.25 12.71
N ASN A 95 -5.85 21.37 13.05
CA ASN A 95 -4.56 21.78 12.47
C ASN A 95 -3.63 20.58 12.43
N ILE A 96 -3.26 20.15 11.23
CA ILE A 96 -2.21 19.16 11.04
C ILE A 96 -0.93 19.82 11.51
N ARG A 97 -0.33 19.29 12.57
CA ARG A 97 0.98 19.72 13.03
C ARG A 97 2.02 18.93 12.26
N ASP A 98 3.10 19.60 11.90
CA ASP A 98 4.32 18.97 11.41
C ASP A 98 4.67 17.77 12.29
N SER A 99 5.04 16.66 11.65
CA SER A 99 5.36 15.42 12.33
C SER A 99 6.46 14.66 11.60
N ILE A 100 6.81 13.47 12.08
CA ILE A 100 7.83 12.62 11.44
C ILE A 100 7.19 11.26 11.20
N ASP A 101 7.32 10.73 9.97
CA ASP A 101 6.90 9.35 9.70
C ASP A 101 7.81 8.39 10.47
N PRO A 102 7.30 7.58 11.43
CA PRO A 102 8.14 6.79 12.32
C PRO A 102 8.88 5.66 11.59
N THR A 103 8.40 5.22 10.43
CA THR A 103 9.02 4.14 9.66
C THR A 103 10.19 4.64 8.81
N THR A 104 10.06 5.84 8.23
CA THR A 104 11.06 6.39 7.31
C THR A 104 11.92 7.49 7.91
N ASN A 105 11.53 8.03 9.06
CA ASN A 105 12.12 9.19 9.73
C ASN A 105 12.14 10.45 8.85
N ILE A 106 11.18 10.57 7.93
CA ILE A 106 11.04 11.72 7.03
C ILE A 106 10.03 12.70 7.63
N PRO A 107 10.31 14.02 7.64
CA PRO A 107 9.35 15.03 8.08
C PRO A 107 8.08 15.02 7.23
N ILE A 108 6.93 15.12 7.90
CA ILE A 108 5.60 15.32 7.32
C ILE A 108 5.18 16.76 7.61
N ILE A 109 4.85 17.48 6.56
CA ILE A 109 4.33 18.85 6.55
C ILE A 109 2.88 18.80 6.09
#